data_AF-A0A4V2B235-F1
#
_entry.id   AF-A0A4V2B235-F1
#
_cell.length_a   1.000
_cell.length_b   1.000
_cell.length_c   1.000
_cell.angle_alpha   90.00
_cell.angle_beta   90.00
_cell.angle_gamma   90.00
#
_symmetry.space_group_name_H-M   'P 1'
#
loop_
_entity.id
_entity.type
_entity.pdbx_description
1 polymer ?
#
loop_
_entity_poly.entity_id
_entity_poly.type
_entity_poly.pdbx_seq_one_letter_code
_entity_poly.pdbx_strand_id
1 'polypeptide(L)'
;MVVGLEPVPVPEWFPQQDKLHHLLGFAALCFTARLAFPRARSGWLVAACLLAALLIELCQGLFLPARTASLGDMAANALGVMLGVAAARRLPAG
;
A
#
# COMPACT_ATOMS: atom_id res chain seq x y z
N MET A 1 13.80 -1.56 12.57
CA MET A 1 13.17 -2.68 11.85
C MET A 1 12.80 -3.75 12.87
N VAL A 2 11.74 -3.53 13.66
CA VAL A 2 11.27 -4.49 14.70
C VAL A 2 9.73 -4.50 14.76
N VAL A 3 9.08 -3.36 14.52
CA VAL A 3 7.61 -3.20 14.62
C VAL A 3 6.80 -4.10 13.67
N GLY A 4 7.37 -4.61 12.58
CA GLY A 4 6.63 -5.42 11.59
C GLY A 4 6.55 -6.93 11.89
N LEU A 5 7.33 -7.44 12.86
CA LEU A 5 7.41 -8.88 13.18
C LEU A 5 6.87 -9.21 14.58
N GLU A 6 6.41 -8.20 15.32
CA GLU A 6 5.78 -8.42 16.61
C GLU A 6 4.44 -9.14 16.41
N PRO A 7 4.18 -10.24 17.14
CA PRO A 7 2.90 -10.96 17.08
C PRO A 7 1.74 -10.11 17.65
N VAL A 8 2.06 -9.00 18.32
CA VAL A 8 1.11 -8.05 18.88
C VAL A 8 0.75 -7.02 17.81
N PRO A 9 -0.55 -6.82 17.50
CA PRO A 9 -1.00 -5.75 16.61
C PRO A 9 -0.46 -4.40 17.06
N VAL A 10 -0.04 -3.57 16.10
CA VAL A 10 0.35 -2.19 16.40
C VAL A 10 -0.82 -1.51 17.13
N PRO A 11 -0.61 -0.92 18.32
CA PRO A 11 -1.67 -0.23 19.04
C PRO A 11 -2.32 0.83 18.16
N GLU A 12 -3.65 0.78 18.03
CA GLU A 12 -4.41 1.86 17.41
C GLU A 12 -4.55 3.01 18.39
N TRP A 13 -4.01 4.17 18.02
CA TRP A 13 -4.10 5.41 18.79
C TRP A 13 -5.42 6.13 18.52
N PHE A 14 -6.05 5.86 17.37
CA PHE A 14 -7.35 6.41 16.96
C PHE A 14 -8.06 5.46 15.99
N PRO A 15 -9.39 5.57 15.84
CA PRO A 15 -10.17 4.70 14.96
C PRO A 15 -9.66 4.72 13.51
N GLN A 16 -9.56 3.54 12.87
CA GLN A 16 -9.18 3.37 11.46
C GLN A 16 -7.75 3.81 11.09
N GLN A 17 -6.84 3.86 12.08
CA GLN A 17 -5.42 4.13 11.84
C GLN A 17 -4.78 3.11 10.88
N ASP A 18 -5.20 1.85 10.96
CA ASP A 18 -4.82 0.78 10.03
C ASP A 18 -5.02 1.19 8.56
N LYS A 19 -6.18 1.75 8.21
CA LYS A 19 -6.49 2.20 6.84
C LYS A 19 -5.60 3.34 6.39
N LEU A 20 -5.20 4.24 7.29
CA LEU A 20 -4.24 5.29 6.96
C LEU A 20 -2.86 4.71 6.64
N HIS A 21 -2.41 3.67 7.37
CA HIS A 21 -1.18 2.99 7.03
C HIS A 21 -1.25 2.28 5.67
N HIS A 22 -2.37 1.62 5.38
CA HIS A 22 -2.64 1.03 4.07
C HIS A 22 -2.58 2.09 2.95
N LEU A 23 -3.31 3.18 3.11
CA LEU A 23 -3.33 4.30 2.18
C LEU A 23 -1.93 4.88 1.93
N LEU A 24 -1.23 5.28 3.00
CA LEU A 24 0.06 5.95 2.91
C LEU A 24 1.17 5.00 2.45
N GLY A 25 1.15 3.75 2.91
CA GLY A 25 2.10 2.71 2.52
C GLY A 25 2.05 2.43 1.02
N PHE A 26 0.84 2.21 0.47
CA PHE A 26 0.69 1.96 -0.97
C PHE A 26 0.87 3.21 -1.83
N ALA A 27 0.54 4.41 -1.31
CA ALA A 27 0.89 5.67 -1.97
C ALA A 27 2.41 5.84 -2.10
N ALA A 28 3.15 5.64 -1.02
CA ALA A 28 4.61 5.70 -1.04
C ALA A 28 5.23 4.63 -1.96
N LEU A 29 4.71 3.40 -1.92
CA LEU A 29 5.17 2.31 -2.79
C LEU A 29 4.95 2.65 -4.27
N CYS A 30 3.75 3.06 -4.66
CA CYS A 30 3.46 3.36 -6.06
C CYS A 30 4.22 4.60 -6.55
N PHE A 31 4.33 5.63 -5.70
CA PHE A 31 5.10 6.84 -5.99
C PHE A 31 6.58 6.52 -6.24
N THR A 32 7.22 5.79 -5.32
CA THR A 32 8.64 5.41 -5.46
C THR A 32 8.87 4.45 -6.62
N ALA A 33 7.95 3.51 -6.89
CA ALA A 33 8.01 2.65 -8.07
C ALA A 33 7.95 3.45 -9.37
N ARG A 34 7.11 4.49 -9.43
CA ARG A 34 7.03 5.38 -10.61
C ARG A 34 8.30 6.19 -10.84
N LEU A 35 8.98 6.59 -9.77
CA LEU A 35 10.29 7.26 -9.81
C LEU A 35 11.41 6.30 -10.24
N ALA A 36 11.43 5.08 -9.71
CA ALA A 36 12.43 4.07 -10.03
C ALA A 36 12.31 3.57 -11.49
N PHE A 37 11.08 3.50 -12.02
CA PHE A 37 10.81 3.03 -13.37
C PHE A 37 10.16 4.13 -14.23
N PRO A 38 10.91 5.19 -14.59
CA PRO A 38 10.33 6.37 -15.23
C PRO A 38 9.75 6.07 -16.63
N ARG A 39 10.27 5.03 -17.30
CA ARG A 39 9.87 4.58 -18.64
C ARG A 39 8.75 3.54 -18.63
N ALA A 40 8.41 2.97 -17.48
CA ALA A 40 7.33 2.00 -17.38
C ALA A 40 5.98 2.69 -17.59
N ARG A 41 5.07 2.04 -18.34
CA ARG A 41 3.71 2.56 -18.52
C ARG A 41 3.01 2.57 -17.16
N SER A 42 2.38 3.69 -16.81
CA SER A 42 1.73 3.83 -15.50
C SER A 42 0.68 2.75 -15.22
N GLY A 43 -0.02 2.24 -16.25
CA GLY A 43 -0.98 1.14 -16.09
C GLY A 43 -0.34 -0.14 -15.55
N TRP A 44 0.85 -0.49 -16.02
CA TRP A 44 1.59 -1.66 -15.52
C TRP A 44 2.06 -1.47 -14.09
N LEU A 45 2.52 -0.27 -13.73
CA LEU A 45 2.92 0.05 -12.35
C LEU A 45 1.73 -0.02 -11.38
N VAL A 46 0.59 0.54 -11.78
CA VAL A 46 -0.65 0.46 -11.00
C VAL A 46 -1.06 -1.00 -10.81
N ALA A 47 -1.12 -1.78 -11.90
CA ALA A 47 -1.51 -3.19 -11.84
C ALA A 47 -0.57 -4.00 -10.93
N ALA A 48 0.74 -3.78 -11.04
CA ALA A 48 1.73 -4.44 -10.18
C ALA A 48 1.57 -4.06 -8.70
N CYS A 49 1.33 -2.78 -8.39
CA CYS A 49 1.12 -2.33 -7.02
C CYS A 49 -0.20 -2.88 -6.43
N LEU A 50 -1.28 -2.96 -7.21
CA LEU A 50 -2.55 -3.55 -6.79
C LEU A 50 -2.42 -5.06 -6.59
N LEU A 51 -1.68 -5.75 -7.46
CA LEU A 51 -1.39 -7.18 -7.28
C LEU A 51 -0.56 -7.41 -6.01
N ALA A 52 0.45 -6.57 -5.76
CA ALA A 52 1.22 -6.63 -4.52
C ALA A 52 0.33 -6.38 -3.29
N ALA A 53 -0.61 -5.43 -3.36
CA ALA A 53 -1.58 -5.18 -2.29
C ALA A 53 -2.42 -6.42 -1.98
N LEU A 54 -2.99 -7.04 -3.01
CA LEU A 54 -3.77 -8.26 -2.87
C LEU A 54 -2.96 -9.39 -2.24
N LEU A 55 -1.74 -9.62 -2.72
CA LEU A 55 -0.89 -10.68 -2.21
C LEU A 55 -0.48 -10.45 -0.75
N ILE A 56 -0.14 -9.21 -0.39
CA ILE A 56 0.19 -8.85 1.00
C ILE A 56 -1.02 -9.07 1.90
N GLU A 57 -2.20 -8.63 1.49
CA GLU A 57 -3.41 -8.75 2.29
C GLU A 57 -3.85 -10.22 2.46
N LEU A 58 -3.73 -11.03 1.41
CA LEU A 58 -3.94 -12.49 1.49
C LEU A 58 -2.94 -13.14 2.43
N CYS A 59 -1.65 -12.80 2.32
CA CYS A 59 -0.63 -13.30 3.24
C CYS A 59 -0.92 -12.87 4.68
N GLN A 60 -1.36 -11.63 4.90
CA GLN A 60 -1.75 -11.16 6.23
C GLN A 60 -2.93 -11.97 6.77
N GLY A 61 -3.98 -12.19 5.99
CA GLY A 61 -5.13 -12.99 6.40
C GLY A 61 -4.83 -14.47 6.66
N LEU A 62 -3.84 -15.04 5.96
CA LEU A 62 -3.47 -16.45 6.10
C LEU A 62 -2.43 -16.70 7.21
N PHE A 63 -1.48 -15.78 7.40
CA PHE A 63 -0.32 -15.99 8.27
C PHE A 63 -0.33 -15.16 9.55
N LEU A 64 -1.18 -14.13 9.68
CA LEU A 64 -1.33 -13.33 10.90
C LEU A 64 -2.71 -13.60 11.54
N PRO A 65 -2.80 -14.46 12.59
CA PRO A 65 -4.08 -14.85 13.21
C PRO A 65 -4.90 -13.67 13.75
N ALA A 66 -4.24 -12.56 14.08
CA ALA A 66 -4.85 -11.34 14.59
C ALA A 66 -5.28 -10.35 13.49
N ARG A 67 -5.05 -10.66 12.21
CA ARG A 67 -5.41 -9.80 11.07
C ARG A 67 -6.37 -10.54 10.14
N THR A 68 -7.55 -9.98 9.95
CA THR A 68 -8.51 -10.44 8.95
C THR A 68 -8.35 -9.60 7.68
N ALA A 69 -8.19 -10.26 6.53
CA ALA A 69 -8.30 -9.56 5.24
C ALA A 69 -9.67 -8.88 5.13
N SER A 70 -9.72 -7.63 4.71
CA SER A 70 -10.94 -6.83 4.73
C SER A 70 -11.06 -5.98 3.46
N LEU A 71 -12.28 -5.92 2.90
CA LEU A 71 -12.54 -5.07 1.73
C LEU A 71 -12.19 -3.59 1.99
N GLY A 72 -12.22 -3.16 3.26
CA GLY A 72 -11.81 -1.82 3.67
C GLY A 72 -10.31 -1.57 3.49
N ASP A 73 -9.47 -2.56 3.80
CA ASP A 73 -8.02 -2.46 3.66
C ASP A 73 -7.63 -2.48 2.18
N MET A 74 -8.24 -3.38 1.39
CA MET A 74 -8.07 -3.38 -0.06
C MET A 74 -8.48 -2.04 -0.70
N ALA A 75 -9.59 -1.43 -0.26
CA ALA A 75 -10.01 -0.12 -0.75
C ALA A 75 -8.98 0.98 -0.38
N ALA A 76 -8.46 0.97 0.84
CA ALA A 76 -7.40 1.89 1.26
C ALA A 76 -6.11 1.69 0.45
N ASN A 77 -5.71 0.44 0.19
CA ASN A 77 -4.58 0.10 -0.65
C ASN A 77 -4.75 0.68 -2.07
N ALA A 78 -5.90 0.46 -2.69
CA ALA A 78 -6.20 0.94 -4.04
C ALA A 78 -6.18 2.46 -4.15
N LEU A 79 -6.79 3.16 -3.17
CA LEU A 79 -6.71 4.61 -3.07
C LEU A 79 -5.26 5.10 -2.92
N GLY A 80 -4.46 4.40 -2.13
CA GLY A 80 -3.04 4.68 -1.95
C GLY A 80 -2.29 4.63 -3.28
N VAL A 81 -2.44 3.54 -4.04
CA VAL A 81 -1.83 3.39 -5.37
C VAL A 81 -2.22 4.53 -6.32
N MET A 82 -3.50 4.92 -6.33
CA MET A 82 -3.97 6.03 -7.16
C MET A 82 -3.33 7.37 -6.77
N LEU A 83 -3.24 7.66 -5.47
CA LEU A 83 -2.57 8.86 -4.97
C LEU A 83 -1.08 8.86 -5.30
N GLY A 84 -0.39 7.73 -5.16
CA GLY A 84 1.03 7.60 -5.47
C GLY A 84 1.35 7.91 -6.94
N VAL A 85 0.57 7.33 -7.86
CA VAL A 85 0.74 7.62 -9.30
C VAL A 85 0.37 9.06 -9.65
N ALA A 86 -0.69 9.60 -9.04
CA ALA A 86 -1.11 10.99 -9.28
C ALA A 86 -0.05 11.99 -8.78
N ALA A 87 0.52 11.76 -7.59
CA ALA A 87 1.60 12.57 -7.04
C ALA A 87 2.86 12.51 -7.94
N ALA A 88 3.24 11.32 -8.40
CA ALA A 88 4.41 11.16 -9.26
C ALA A 88 4.25 11.83 -10.63
N ARG A 89 3.02 11.90 -11.17
CA ARG A 89 2.73 12.62 -12.42
C ARG A 89 2.80 14.14 -12.29
N ARG A 90 2.72 14.69 -11.07
CA ARG A 90 2.83 16.14 -10.81
C ARG A 90 4.28 16.61 -10.68
N LEU A 91 5.25 15.69 -10.63
CA LEU A 91 6.65 16.06 -10.64
C LEU A 91 7.05 16.51 -12.06
N PRO A 92 7.71 17.67 -12.21
CA PRO A 92 8.23 18.09 -13.50
C PRO A 92 9.22 17.04 -14.00
N ALA A 93 9.09 16.66 -15.28
CA ALA A 93 10.13 15.90 -15.96
C ALA A 93 11.33 16.85 -16.12
N GLY A 94 12.34 16.67 -15.28
CA GLY A 94 13.63 17.35 -15.41
C GLY A 94 14.37 16.93 -16.67
#